data_AF-A0A954HNG0-F1
#
_entry.id   AF-A0A954HNG0-F1
#
_cell.length_a   1.000
_cell.length_b   1.000
_cell.length_c   1.000
_cell.angle_alpha   90.00
_cell.angle_beta   90.00
_cell.angle_gamma   90.00
#
_symmetry.space_group_name_H-M   'P 1'
#
loop_
_entity.id
_entity.type
_entity.pdbx_description
1 polymer ?
#
loop_
_entity_poly.entity_id
_entity_poly.type
_entity_poly.pdbx_seq_one_letter_code
_entity_poly.pdbx_strand_id
1 'polypeptide(L)'
;DPIWEYHHDIGKSITGGSVYRGSRVPELVGKYVYADYVTGLLWALDYNGSKVTANYTLSPPPAASADDKLPVMSFGEDEDGEIYFTTVFGQLFRFESAGK
;
A
#
# COMPACT_ATOMS: atom_id res chain seq x y z
N ASP A 1 18.44 10.88 9.28
CA ASP A 1 17.33 11.50 8.55
C ASP A 1 16.44 10.44 7.91
N PRO A 2 15.12 10.64 7.87
CA PRO A 2 14.21 9.72 7.19
C PRO A 2 14.48 9.70 5.68
N ILE A 3 14.33 8.53 5.05
CA ILE A 3 14.46 8.39 3.60
C ILE A 3 13.17 8.75 2.84
N TRP A 4 12.04 8.77 3.56
CA TRP A 4 10.72 9.15 3.07
C TRP A 4 9.86 9.63 4.23
N GLU A 5 9.17 10.75 4.03
CA GLU A 5 8.19 11.31 4.95
C GLU A 5 7.14 12.10 4.16
N TYR A 6 6.00 12.36 4.77
CA TYR A 6 4.96 13.21 4.19
C TYR A 6 4.35 14.13 5.24
N HIS A 7 3.85 15.28 4.79
CA HIS A 7 3.20 16.23 5.70
C HIS A 7 1.88 15.67 6.24
N HIS A 8 1.50 16.09 7.45
CA HIS A 8 0.25 15.64 8.06
C HIS A 8 -1.02 16.13 7.35
N ASP A 9 -0.90 16.97 6.33
CA ASP A 9 -2.02 17.35 5.47
C ASP A 9 -2.33 16.29 4.41
N ILE A 10 -1.39 15.37 4.14
CA ILE A 10 -1.53 14.27 3.17
C ILE A 10 -2.01 12.99 3.87
N GLY A 11 -1.34 12.59 4.96
CA GLY A 11 -1.71 11.44 5.79
C GLY A 11 -1.53 11.78 7.27
N LYS A 12 -1.80 10.86 8.19
CA LYS A 12 -1.68 11.10 9.64
C LYS A 12 -0.89 10.03 10.38
N SER A 13 -0.92 8.77 9.94
CA SER A 13 -0.34 7.65 10.66
C SER A 13 -0.05 6.49 9.71
N ILE A 14 1.22 6.30 9.37
CA ILE A 14 1.67 5.12 8.62
C ILE A 14 1.41 3.86 9.46
N THR A 15 0.64 2.92 8.92
CA THR A 15 0.48 1.58 9.52
C THR A 15 1.74 0.73 9.30
N GLY A 16 2.36 0.88 8.14
CA GLY A 16 3.47 0.05 7.67
C GLY A 16 3.13 -0.55 6.31
N GLY A 17 3.84 -1.62 5.95
CA GLY A 17 3.84 -2.16 4.60
C GLY A 17 4.82 -3.31 4.40
N SER A 18 4.88 -3.85 3.18
CA SER A 18 5.87 -4.85 2.74
C SER A 18 6.34 -4.58 1.31
N VAL A 19 7.50 -5.13 0.95
CA VAL A 19 7.99 -5.10 -0.44
C VAL A 19 7.27 -6.18 -1.23
N TYR A 20 6.60 -5.80 -2.31
CA TYR A 20 5.84 -6.74 -3.14
C TYR A 20 6.78 -7.62 -3.97
N ARG A 21 6.63 -8.95 -3.85
CA ARG A 21 7.45 -9.97 -4.54
C ARG A 21 6.64 -10.93 -5.41
N GLY A 22 5.33 -10.81 -5.36
CA GLY A 22 4.38 -11.59 -6.15
C GLY A 22 4.52 -11.34 -7.65
N SER A 23 3.84 -12.17 -8.42
CA SER A 23 3.87 -12.13 -9.89
C SER A 23 2.54 -11.68 -10.49
N ARG A 24 1.45 -11.64 -9.70
CA ARG A 24 0.11 -11.24 -10.18
C ARG A 24 0.03 -9.77 -10.56
N VAL A 25 0.80 -8.91 -9.90
CA VAL A 25 0.84 -7.46 -10.16
C VAL A 25 2.27 -7.05 -10.52
N PRO A 26 2.72 -7.28 -11.78
CA PRO A 26 4.10 -6.99 -12.19
C PRO A 26 4.52 -5.54 -11.97
N GLU A 27 3.56 -4.61 -11.98
CA GLU A 27 3.83 -3.18 -11.77
C GLU A 27 4.25 -2.86 -10.33
N LEU A 28 4.01 -3.77 -9.36
CA LEU A 28 4.39 -3.57 -7.96
C LEU A 28 5.69 -4.27 -7.57
N VAL A 29 6.24 -5.15 -8.42
CA VAL A 29 7.42 -5.96 -8.09
C VAL A 29 8.58 -5.07 -7.65
N GLY A 30 9.08 -5.33 -6.44
CA GLY A 30 10.20 -4.59 -5.82
C GLY A 30 9.81 -3.28 -5.13
N LYS A 31 8.55 -2.83 -5.24
CA LYS A 31 8.07 -1.61 -4.58
C LYS A 31 7.67 -1.89 -3.14
N TYR A 32 7.95 -0.95 -2.25
CA TYR A 32 7.44 -1.00 -0.88
C TYR A 32 6.00 -0.48 -0.85
N VAL A 33 5.05 -1.38 -0.62
CA VAL A 33 3.62 -1.08 -0.56
C VAL A 33 3.23 -0.79 0.88
N TYR A 34 2.65 0.38 1.14
CA TYR A 34 2.34 0.84 2.50
C TYR A 34 1.06 1.68 2.56
N ALA A 35 0.52 1.87 3.77
CA ALA A 35 -0.74 2.58 3.97
C ALA A 35 -0.72 3.56 5.14
N ASP A 36 -1.66 4.51 5.10
CA ASP A 36 -2.04 5.38 6.21
C ASP A 36 -3.34 4.92 6.88
N TYR A 37 -3.32 4.75 8.20
CA TYR A 37 -4.47 4.29 8.97
C TYR A 37 -5.66 5.26 8.96
N VAL A 38 -5.41 6.58 8.97
CA VAL A 38 -6.47 7.57 9.17
C VAL A 38 -7.10 7.99 7.86
N THR A 39 -6.30 8.13 6.80
CA THR A 39 -6.81 8.52 5.48
C THR A 39 -7.18 7.32 4.63
N GLY A 40 -6.61 6.16 4.89
CA GLY A 40 -6.76 4.96 4.07
C GLY A 40 -6.05 5.04 2.72
N LEU A 41 -5.16 6.02 2.54
CA LEU A 41 -4.32 6.11 1.36
C LEU A 41 -3.33 4.94 1.33
N LEU A 42 -3.17 4.37 0.15
CA LEU A 42 -2.24 3.31 -0.17
C LEU A 42 -1.22 3.84 -1.17
N TRP A 43 0.04 3.46 -0.98
CA TRP A 43 1.12 3.85 -1.87
C TRP A 43 2.07 2.70 -2.20
N ALA A 44 2.78 2.85 -3.30
CA ALA A 44 3.93 2.03 -3.66
C ALA A 44 5.16 2.92 -3.85
N LEU A 45 6.19 2.69 -3.03
CA LEU A 45 7.43 3.45 -3.03
C LEU A 45 8.51 2.72 -3.83
N ASP A 46 9.10 3.39 -4.81
CA ASP A 46 10.31 2.93 -5.47
C ASP A 46 11.55 3.40 -4.72
N TYR A 47 12.44 2.45 -4.43
CA TYR A 47 13.71 2.69 -3.78
C TYR A 47 14.82 1.93 -4.49
N ASN A 48 15.90 2.64 -4.87
CA ASN A 48 16.99 2.06 -5.65
C ASN A 48 18.17 1.52 -4.80
N GLY A 49 17.99 1.37 -3.49
CA GLY A 49 19.06 1.00 -2.56
C GLY A 49 19.83 2.18 -1.96
N SER A 50 19.59 3.41 -2.45
CA SER A 50 20.21 4.62 -1.91
C SER A 50 19.20 5.74 -1.62
N LYS A 51 18.22 5.94 -2.50
CA LYS A 51 17.18 6.97 -2.37
C LYS A 51 15.84 6.52 -2.94
N VAL A 52 14.78 7.18 -2.48
CA VAL A 52 13.47 7.07 -3.12
C VAL A 52 13.53 7.70 -4.50
N THR A 53 12.99 7.02 -5.50
CA THR A 53 12.93 7.51 -6.89
C THR A 53 11.52 7.85 -7.34
N ALA A 54 10.50 7.24 -6.75
CA ALA A 54 9.09 7.58 -6.99
C ALA A 54 8.21 7.10 -5.84
N ASN A 55 7.04 7.72 -5.68
CA ASN A 55 5.98 7.23 -4.81
C ASN A 55 4.64 7.32 -5.57
N TYR A 56 3.97 6.18 -5.74
CA TYR A 56 2.74 6.07 -6.50
C TYR A 56 1.55 5.92 -5.56
N THR A 57 0.48 6.67 -5.78
CA THR A 57 -0.81 6.40 -5.11
C THR A 57 -1.47 5.20 -5.76
N LEU A 58 -1.95 4.26 -4.94
CA LEU A 58 -2.67 3.08 -5.39
C LEU A 58 -4.19 3.32 -5.30
N SER A 59 -4.93 2.70 -6.21
CA SER A 59 -6.39 2.77 -6.21
C SER A 59 -6.97 2.01 -5.02
N PRO A 60 -7.99 2.55 -4.34
CA PRO A 60 -8.69 1.81 -3.30
C PRO A 60 -9.50 0.64 -3.89
N PRO A 61 -9.80 -0.40 -3.10
CA PRO A 61 -10.72 -1.46 -3.51
C PRO A 61 -12.11 -0.90 -3.90
N PRO A 62 -12.82 -1.52 -4.85
CA PRO A 62 -14.13 -1.04 -5.35
C PRO A 62 -15.22 -0.91 -4.27
N ALA A 63 -15.07 -1.64 -3.15
CA ALA A 63 -16.01 -1.62 -2.04
C ALA A 63 -15.82 -0.42 -1.09
N ALA A 64 -14.75 0.36 -1.26
CA ALA A 64 -14.57 1.61 -0.52
C ALA A 64 -15.16 2.76 -1.33
N SER A 65 -16.23 3.36 -0.81
CA SER A 65 -16.62 4.69 -1.29
C SER A 65 -15.53 5.71 -0.91
N ALA A 66 -15.48 6.86 -1.58
CA ALA A 66 -14.53 7.92 -1.21
C ALA A 66 -14.72 8.42 0.24
N ASP A 67 -15.90 8.19 0.81
CA ASP A 67 -16.25 8.50 2.20
C ASP A 67 -15.92 7.35 3.16
N ASP A 68 -15.87 6.10 2.66
CA ASP A 68 -15.42 4.93 3.41
C ASP A 68 -13.89 4.90 3.42
N LYS A 69 -13.34 5.56 4.43
CA LYS A 69 -11.92 5.44 4.76
C LYS A 69 -11.57 3.96 4.92
N LEU A 70 -10.41 3.56 4.40
CA LEU A 70 -9.84 2.23 4.51
C LEU A 70 -8.76 2.21 5.61
N PRO A 71 -9.11 2.08 6.90
CA PRO A 71 -8.12 2.01 7.96
C PRO A 71 -7.38 0.68 7.89
N VAL A 72 -6.30 0.66 7.12
CA VAL A 72 -5.44 -0.52 6.95
C VAL A 72 -4.74 -0.80 8.28
N MET A 73 -4.90 -2.03 8.79
CA MET A 73 -4.36 -2.45 10.09
C MET A 73 -3.06 -3.23 9.98
N SER A 74 -2.96 -4.12 8.99
CA SER A 74 -1.80 -4.98 8.82
C SER A 74 -1.69 -5.44 7.39
N PHE A 75 -0.45 -5.72 6.99
CA PHE A 75 -0.11 -6.40 5.75
C PHE A 75 0.30 -7.85 6.06
N GLY A 76 0.13 -8.73 5.09
CA GLY A 76 0.60 -10.11 5.08
C GLY A 76 1.03 -10.51 3.67
N GLU A 77 1.82 -11.56 3.57
CA GLU A 77 2.35 -12.11 2.31
C GLU A 77 2.05 -13.61 2.29
N ASP A 78 1.61 -14.15 1.14
CA ASP A 78 1.50 -15.61 0.94
C ASP A 78 2.83 -16.22 0.44
N GLU A 79 2.88 -17.53 0.23
CA GLU A 79 4.08 -18.24 -0.24
C GLU A 79 4.55 -17.82 -1.65
N ASP A 80 3.66 -17.23 -2.44
CA ASP A 80 3.95 -16.76 -3.80
C ASP A 80 4.43 -15.29 -3.81
N GLY A 81 4.47 -14.64 -2.65
CA GLY A 81 4.92 -13.25 -2.49
C GLY A 81 3.80 -12.21 -2.72
N GLU A 82 2.55 -12.65 -2.83
CA GLU A 82 1.40 -11.77 -3.01
C GLU A 82 1.06 -11.07 -1.71
N ILE A 83 0.90 -9.74 -1.77
CA ILE A 83 0.56 -8.95 -0.59
C ILE A 83 -0.95 -8.89 -0.40
N TYR A 84 -1.34 -9.14 0.85
CA TYR A 84 -2.68 -8.92 1.37
C TYR A 84 -2.65 -7.83 2.44
N PHE A 85 -3.78 -7.17 2.65
CA PHE A 85 -3.95 -6.27 3.78
C PHE A 85 -5.32 -6.41 4.41
N THR A 86 -5.38 -6.11 5.70
CA THR A 86 -6.60 -6.16 6.52
C THR A 86 -7.05 -4.78 6.94
N THR A 87 -8.35 -4.63 7.18
CA THR A 87 -8.93 -3.40 7.74
C THR A 87 -9.53 -3.65 9.12
N VAL A 88 -9.82 -2.58 9.86
CA VAL A 88 -10.53 -2.66 11.15
C VAL A 88 -11.92 -3.28 11.03
N PHE A 89 -12.47 -3.36 9.82
CA PHE A 89 -13.79 -3.94 9.53
C PHE A 89 -13.74 -5.44 9.25
N GLY A 90 -12.58 -6.08 9.41
CA GLY A 90 -12.42 -7.53 9.24
C GLY A 90 -12.35 -7.98 7.77
N GLN A 91 -12.14 -7.05 6.84
CA GLN A 91 -11.95 -7.36 5.43
C GLN A 91 -10.50 -7.75 5.16
N LEU A 92 -10.30 -8.64 4.19
CA LEU A 92 -9.00 -9.00 3.62
C LEU A 92 -9.00 -8.65 2.14
N PHE A 93 -8.02 -7.88 1.71
CA PHE A 93 -7.85 -7.44 0.33
C PHE A 93 -6.52 -7.94 -0.23
N ARG A 94 -6.46 -8.13 -1.54
CA ARG A 94 -5.24 -8.37 -2.32
C ARG A 94 -5.19 -7.35 -3.45
N PHE A 95 -3.98 -7.01 -3.89
CA PHE A 95 -3.77 -6.19 -5.09
C PHE A 95 -4.04 -6.98 -6.37
N GLU A 96 -4.54 -6.27 -7.39
CA GLU A 96 -4.68 -6.77 -8.75
C GLU A 96 -4.18 -5.69 -9.71
N SER A 97 -3.58 -6.08 -10.83
CA SER A 97 -3.28 -5.12 -11.89
C SER A 97 -4.58 -4.50 -12.39
N ALA A 98 -4.56 -3.19 -12.67
CA ALA A 98 -5.67 -2.56 -13.36
C ALA A 98 -5.84 -3.29 -14.71
N GLY A 99 -6.97 -3.97 -14.89
CA GLY A 99 -7.31 -4.55 -16.18
C GLY A 99 -7.22 -3.48 -17.27
N LYS A 100 -6.76 -3.87 -18.47
CA LYS A 100 -6.88 -3.02 -19.65
C LYS A 100 -8.34 -2.71 -19.95
#